data_AF-A0A1F3YDE4-F1
#
_entry.id   AF-A0A1F3YDE4-F1
#
_cell.length_a   1.000
_cell.length_b   1.000
_cell.length_c   1.000
_cell.angle_alpha   90.00
_cell.angle_beta   90.00
_cell.angle_gamma   90.00
#
_symmetry.space_group_name_H-M   'P 1'
#
loop_
_entity.id
_entity.type
_entity.pdbx_description
1 polymer ?
#
loop_
_entity_poly.entity_id
_entity_poly.type
_entity_poly.pdbx_seq_one_letter_code
_entity_poly.pdbx_strand_id
1 'polypeptide(L)'
;MKKSITFLTVAVLTLPAPVWADVYAFVGMPLTASQESSPPTSAGYGSVTVLYETTTKSLLYSAVYQLNAGATATASHFHGAADLGASAPVAIALPTQPTGSAGKLTGAVTLTAAQETDLLAGKWYLNIHSSLAAGGELRAQLIENSATNPLPLYSNGALTIPVVLVPDITGPASYSVSLTYPGTGNDFTLSTATPFR
;
A
#
# COMPACT_ATOMS: atom_id res chain seq x y z
N MET A 1 24.64 -54.78 -46.93
CA MET A 1 24.27 -53.34 -46.79
C MET A 1 24.08 -53.04 -45.31
N LYS A 2 25.04 -52.39 -44.66
CA LYS A 2 24.95 -52.00 -43.23
C LYS A 2 24.28 -50.63 -43.15
N LYS A 3 23.12 -50.54 -42.47
CA LYS A 3 22.41 -49.28 -42.23
C LYS A 3 22.92 -48.69 -40.91
N SER A 4 23.70 -47.62 -40.98
CA SER A 4 24.06 -46.82 -39.80
C SER A 4 22.93 -45.85 -39.48
N ILE A 5 22.43 -45.91 -38.24
CA ILE A 5 21.44 -44.98 -37.70
C ILE A 5 22.22 -43.98 -36.84
N THR A 6 22.26 -42.72 -37.28
CA THR A 6 22.86 -41.61 -36.53
C THR A 6 21.80 -41.03 -35.60
N PHE A 7 22.02 -41.09 -34.29
CA PHE A 7 21.21 -40.38 -33.31
C PHE A 7 21.70 -38.93 -33.17
N LEU A 8 20.84 -37.97 -33.47
CA LEU A 8 21.10 -36.55 -33.25
C LEU A 8 20.56 -36.18 -31.86
N THR A 9 21.46 -35.99 -30.88
CA THR A 9 21.13 -35.42 -29.58
C THR A 9 20.86 -33.92 -29.72
N VAL A 10 19.61 -33.51 -29.53
CA VAL A 10 19.23 -32.10 -29.42
C VAL A 10 19.42 -31.66 -27.98
N ALA A 11 20.42 -30.82 -27.73
CA ALA A 11 20.55 -30.13 -26.46
C ALA A 11 19.46 -29.03 -26.38
N VAL A 12 18.46 -29.23 -25.54
CA VAL A 12 17.43 -28.22 -25.27
C VAL A 12 18.03 -27.18 -24.33
N LEU A 13 18.37 -26.01 -24.85
CA LEU A 13 18.78 -24.85 -24.08
C LEU A 13 17.53 -24.23 -23.44
N THR A 14 17.28 -24.51 -22.15
CA THR A 14 16.23 -23.83 -21.39
C THR A 14 16.72 -22.43 -21.02
N LEU A 15 16.21 -21.41 -21.70
CA LEU A 15 16.40 -20.02 -21.30
C LEU A 15 15.49 -19.72 -20.09
N PRO A 16 16.00 -19.10 -19.01
CA PRO A 16 15.14 -18.68 -17.90
C PRO A 16 14.12 -17.65 -18.42
N ALA A 17 12.84 -17.92 -18.16
CA ALA A 17 11.79 -16.94 -18.44
C ALA A 17 11.98 -15.71 -17.54
N PRO A 18 11.71 -14.49 -18.04
CA PRO A 18 11.67 -13.32 -17.17
C PRO A 18 10.58 -13.55 -16.11
N VAL A 19 10.97 -13.55 -14.84
CA VAL A 19 10.02 -13.49 -13.73
C VAL A 19 9.59 -12.03 -13.63
N TRP A 20 8.36 -11.75 -14.02
CA TRP A 20 7.79 -10.41 -13.86
C TRP A 20 7.42 -10.24 -12.39
N ALA A 21 7.79 -9.10 -11.84
CA ALA A 21 7.38 -8.67 -10.52
C ALA A 21 5.87 -8.43 -10.49
N ASP A 22 5.12 -9.18 -9.68
CA ASP A 22 3.73 -8.81 -9.37
C ASP A 22 3.73 -7.68 -8.34
N VAL A 23 3.03 -6.59 -8.67
CA VAL A 23 2.83 -5.44 -7.78
C VAL A 23 1.37 -5.40 -7.32
N TYR A 24 1.17 -5.54 -6.03
CA TYR A 24 -0.12 -5.39 -5.36
C TYR A 24 -0.29 -3.95 -4.89
N ALA A 25 -1.46 -3.36 -5.13
CA ALA A 25 -1.74 -1.97 -4.81
C ALA A 25 -2.99 -1.81 -3.94
N PHE A 26 -2.81 -1.13 -2.81
CA PHE A 26 -3.85 -0.76 -1.86
C PHE A 26 -3.93 0.76 -1.86
N VAL A 27 -4.81 1.33 -2.69
CA VAL A 27 -4.77 2.76 -2.98
C VAL A 27 -5.79 3.51 -2.16
N GLY A 28 -5.36 4.56 -1.47
CA GLY A 28 -6.27 5.52 -0.84
C GLY A 28 -7.19 4.89 0.20
N MET A 29 -6.74 3.82 0.85
CA MET A 29 -7.49 3.14 1.89
C MET A 29 -7.79 4.13 3.01
N PRO A 30 -9.07 4.33 3.38
CA PRO A 30 -9.45 5.39 4.30
C PRO A 30 -8.94 5.06 5.70
N LEU A 31 -8.30 6.04 6.36
CA LEU A 31 -7.95 5.98 7.77
C LEU A 31 -9.12 6.57 8.57
N THR A 32 -9.85 5.73 9.30
CA THR A 32 -10.99 6.16 10.12
C THR A 32 -11.01 5.48 11.47
N ALA A 33 -11.57 6.15 12.47
CA ALA A 33 -11.77 5.56 13.80
C ALA A 33 -12.75 4.37 13.78
N SER A 34 -13.75 4.42 12.89
CA SER A 34 -14.79 3.40 12.77
C SER A 34 -14.29 2.00 12.36
N GLN A 35 -13.06 1.90 11.86
CA GLN A 35 -12.45 0.63 11.49
C GLN A 35 -11.78 -0.09 12.65
N GLU A 36 -11.55 0.57 13.78
CA GLU A 36 -11.05 -0.09 14.98
C GLU A 36 -12.08 -1.10 15.52
N SER A 37 -11.60 -2.13 16.22
CA SER A 37 -12.46 -3.12 16.87
C SER A 37 -13.29 -2.52 18.02
N SER A 38 -12.73 -1.49 18.67
CA SER A 38 -13.40 -0.63 19.65
C SER A 38 -13.14 0.84 19.30
N PRO A 39 -13.90 1.43 18.37
CA PRO A 39 -13.68 2.79 17.88
C PRO A 39 -13.64 3.85 18.98
N PRO A 40 -12.59 4.69 19.05
CA PRO A 40 -12.64 5.89 19.88
C PRO A 40 -13.59 6.93 19.28
N THR A 41 -14.03 7.88 20.10
CA THR A 41 -14.73 9.07 19.62
C THR A 41 -13.74 9.99 18.91
N SER A 42 -13.54 9.81 17.60
CA SER A 42 -12.68 10.66 16.79
C SER A 42 -13.33 11.04 15.46
N ALA A 43 -13.17 12.32 15.10
CA ALA A 43 -13.46 12.88 13.79
C ALA A 43 -12.18 12.99 12.94
N GLY A 44 -11.07 12.43 13.41
CA GLY A 44 -9.85 12.30 12.63
C GLY A 44 -10.07 11.47 11.38
N TYR A 45 -9.28 11.76 10.36
CA TYR A 45 -9.40 11.16 9.04
C TYR A 45 -8.03 11.12 8.36
N GLY A 46 -7.95 10.34 7.29
CA GLY A 46 -6.77 10.27 6.46
C GLY A 46 -6.92 9.23 5.37
N SER A 47 -5.81 8.91 4.72
CA SER A 47 -5.74 7.79 3.81
C SER A 47 -4.34 7.22 3.76
N VAL A 48 -4.23 5.95 3.36
CA VAL A 48 -2.96 5.29 3.08
C VAL A 48 -2.99 4.66 1.69
N THR A 49 -1.90 4.85 0.95
CA THR A 49 -1.58 4.07 -0.23
C THR A 49 -0.40 3.17 0.07
N VAL A 50 -0.53 1.88 -0.25
CA VAL A 50 0.54 0.88 -0.16
C VAL A 50 0.74 0.22 -1.52
N LEU A 51 2.01 0.06 -1.90
CA LEU A 51 2.42 -0.74 -3.06
C LEU A 51 3.35 -1.84 -2.57
N TYR A 52 3.10 -3.07 -3.01
CA TYR A 52 3.87 -4.23 -2.58
C TYR A 52 4.40 -5.01 -3.78
N GLU A 53 5.72 -5.23 -3.85
CA GLU A 53 6.37 -5.96 -4.94
C GLU A 53 6.88 -7.32 -4.46
N THR A 54 6.42 -8.38 -5.14
CA THR A 54 6.58 -9.78 -4.69
C THR A 54 7.99 -10.37 -4.83
N THR A 55 8.86 -9.82 -5.68
CA THR A 55 10.22 -10.31 -5.92
C THR A 55 11.18 -9.83 -4.84
N THR A 56 11.18 -8.52 -4.60
CA THR A 56 12.00 -7.82 -3.60
C THR A 56 11.36 -7.83 -2.21
N LYS A 57 10.09 -8.23 -2.12
CA LYS A 57 9.26 -8.16 -0.90
C LYS A 57 9.17 -6.74 -0.34
N SER A 58 9.32 -5.74 -1.21
CA SER A 58 9.33 -4.32 -0.82
C SER A 58 7.90 -3.80 -0.73
N LEU A 59 7.54 -3.29 0.45
CA LEU A 59 6.30 -2.56 0.71
C LEU A 59 6.62 -1.07 0.82
N LEU A 60 6.12 -0.28 -0.14
CA LEU A 60 6.14 1.18 -0.11
C LEU A 60 4.83 1.70 0.43
N TYR A 61 4.87 2.71 1.28
CA TYR A 61 3.66 3.33 1.83
C TYR A 61 3.71 4.86 1.80
N SER A 62 2.54 5.46 1.65
CA SER A 62 2.29 6.88 1.84
C SER A 62 0.96 7.06 2.54
N ALA A 63 0.97 7.53 3.78
CA ALA A 63 -0.21 7.89 4.54
C ALA A 63 -0.25 9.39 4.81
N VAL A 64 -1.45 9.95 4.79
CA VAL A 64 -1.75 11.30 5.30
C VAL A 64 -2.81 11.19 6.37
N TYR A 65 -2.71 12.01 7.41
CA TYR A 65 -3.66 11.96 8.51
C TYR A 65 -3.89 13.34 9.13
N GLN A 66 -5.07 13.47 9.71
CA GLN A 66 -5.51 14.56 10.57
C GLN A 66 -6.22 13.92 11.76
N LEU A 67 -5.77 14.22 12.98
CA LEU A 67 -6.38 13.77 14.22
C LEU A 67 -7.37 14.83 14.75
N ASN A 68 -8.08 14.47 15.82
CA ASN A 68 -8.86 15.42 16.60
C ASN A 68 -8.03 16.62 17.08
N ALA A 69 -8.69 17.76 17.26
CA ALA A 69 -8.09 18.90 17.95
C ALA A 69 -7.64 18.50 19.36
N GLY A 70 -6.39 18.85 19.71
CA GLY A 70 -5.79 18.49 21.00
C GLY A 70 -5.19 17.07 21.07
N ALA A 71 -5.43 16.21 20.07
CA ALA A 71 -4.72 14.95 19.94
C ALA A 71 -3.32 15.17 19.35
N THR A 72 -2.37 14.34 19.76
CA THR A 72 -1.03 14.28 19.15
C THR A 72 -0.75 12.83 18.81
N ALA A 73 -0.33 12.58 17.56
CA ALA A 73 0.06 11.26 17.11
C ALA A 73 1.31 10.80 17.87
N THR A 74 1.29 9.54 18.31
CA THR A 74 2.35 8.96 19.15
C THR A 74 3.06 7.81 18.46
N ALA A 75 2.36 7.05 17.62
CA ALA A 75 2.92 5.95 16.88
C ALA A 75 2.09 5.61 15.65
N SER A 76 2.70 4.89 14.71
CA SER A 76 2.03 4.22 13.61
C SER A 76 2.68 2.88 13.34
N HIS A 77 1.84 1.88 13.08
CA HIS A 77 2.26 0.51 12.85
C HIS A 77 1.41 -0.15 11.76
N PHE A 78 2.03 -1.05 11.00
CA PHE A 78 1.29 -2.12 10.35
C PHE A 78 1.05 -3.24 11.36
N HIS A 79 -0.20 -3.67 11.47
CA HIS A 79 -0.62 -4.80 12.30
C HIS A 79 -1.06 -5.96 11.42
N GLY A 80 -0.98 -7.16 11.97
CA GLY A 80 -1.44 -8.37 11.31
C GLY A 80 -1.00 -9.63 12.07
N ALA A 81 -1.62 -10.78 11.83
CA ALA A 81 -2.77 -10.99 10.94
C ALA A 81 -4.10 -10.81 11.68
N ALA A 82 -5.05 -10.05 11.10
CA ALA A 82 -6.41 -9.91 11.61
C ALA A 82 -7.44 -9.81 10.48
N ASP A 83 -8.61 -10.43 10.67
CA ASP A 83 -9.78 -10.19 9.84
C ASP A 83 -10.32 -8.76 10.05
N LEU A 84 -11.20 -8.29 9.15
CA LEU A 84 -11.82 -6.97 9.27
C LEU A 84 -12.46 -6.77 10.65
N GLY A 85 -12.12 -5.65 11.31
CA GLY A 85 -12.66 -5.31 12.62
C GLY A 85 -12.07 -6.10 13.79
N ALA A 86 -11.12 -7.02 13.56
CA ALA A 86 -10.37 -7.70 14.62
C ALA A 86 -9.03 -7.00 14.89
N SER A 87 -8.51 -7.10 16.11
CA SER A 87 -7.19 -6.56 16.46
C SER A 87 -6.10 -7.63 16.38
N ALA A 88 -4.90 -7.23 15.97
CA ALA A 88 -3.70 -8.07 15.94
C ALA A 88 -2.50 -7.37 16.60
N PRO A 89 -1.43 -8.12 16.96
CA PRO A 89 -0.14 -7.54 17.33
C PRO A 89 0.46 -6.68 16.21
N VAL A 90 1.49 -5.90 16.57
CA VAL A 90 2.29 -5.14 15.61
C VAL A 90 3.06 -6.12 14.73
N ALA A 91 2.84 -6.04 13.42
CA ALA A 91 3.62 -6.78 12.43
C ALA A 91 4.89 -6.02 12.06
N ILE A 92 4.77 -4.69 11.85
CA ILE A 92 5.89 -3.79 11.55
C ILE A 92 5.64 -2.43 12.20
N ALA A 93 6.63 -1.92 12.93
CA ALA A 93 6.65 -0.52 13.32
C ALA A 93 7.22 0.35 12.21
N LEU A 94 6.55 1.46 11.89
CA LEU A 94 7.01 2.35 10.83
C LEU A 94 8.39 2.95 11.21
N PRO A 95 9.37 3.00 10.29
CA PRO A 95 10.68 3.59 10.56
C PRO A 95 10.61 5.04 11.04
N THR A 96 9.67 5.80 10.50
CA THR A 96 9.37 7.17 10.90
C THR A 96 8.01 7.21 11.57
N GLN A 97 7.97 7.71 12.80
CA GLN A 97 6.76 7.83 13.58
C GLN A 97 6.08 9.18 13.35
N PRO A 98 4.73 9.25 13.37
CA PRO A 98 3.99 10.50 13.24
C PRO A 98 4.20 11.41 14.44
N THR A 99 4.10 12.72 14.22
CA THR A 99 4.16 13.74 15.26
C THR A 99 3.09 14.80 15.02
N GLY A 100 2.63 15.43 16.11
CA GLY A 100 1.60 16.47 16.03
C GLY A 100 0.20 15.92 15.71
N SER A 101 -0.73 16.81 15.38
CA SER A 101 -2.13 16.44 15.11
C SER A 101 -2.40 16.13 13.64
N ALA A 102 -1.44 16.33 12.74
CA ALA A 102 -1.59 16.07 11.32
C ALA A 102 -0.22 15.83 10.68
N GLY A 103 -0.18 15.08 9.58
CA GLY A 103 1.07 14.88 8.88
C GLY A 103 1.00 13.89 7.73
N LYS A 104 2.17 13.64 7.15
CA LYS A 104 2.40 12.66 6.10
C LYS A 104 3.46 11.67 6.56
N LEU A 105 3.20 10.39 6.38
CA LEU A 105 4.13 9.29 6.63
C LEU A 105 4.45 8.61 5.30
N THR A 106 5.72 8.54 4.93
CA THR A 106 6.17 7.80 3.76
C THR A 106 7.35 6.92 4.13
N GLY A 107 7.48 5.78 3.47
CA GLY A 107 8.62 4.91 3.68
C GLY A 107 8.53 3.61 2.92
N ALA A 108 9.51 2.75 3.20
CA ALA A 108 9.64 1.43 2.64
C ALA A 108 9.99 0.44 3.76
N VAL A 109 9.44 -0.77 3.68
CA VAL A 109 9.80 -1.89 4.55
C VAL A 109 9.89 -3.16 3.73
N THR A 110 10.72 -4.11 4.15
CA THR A 110 10.84 -5.41 3.49
C THR A 110 10.07 -6.45 4.29
N LEU A 111 9.22 -7.21 3.63
CA LEU A 111 8.40 -8.25 4.26
C LEU A 111 9.10 -9.61 4.27
N THR A 112 8.83 -10.39 5.30
CA THR A 112 9.06 -11.83 5.28
C THR A 112 7.96 -12.55 4.46
N ALA A 113 8.20 -13.80 4.06
CA ALA A 113 7.21 -14.57 3.31
C ALA A 113 5.88 -14.80 4.07
N ALA A 114 5.94 -14.93 5.40
CA ALA A 114 4.73 -15.04 6.22
C ALA A 114 3.93 -13.72 6.22
N GLN A 115 4.63 -12.59 6.38
CA GLN A 115 4.01 -11.26 6.34
C GLN A 115 3.41 -10.94 4.97
N GLU A 116 4.07 -11.35 3.87
CA GLU A 116 3.48 -11.29 2.52
C GLU A 116 2.17 -12.05 2.46
N THR A 117 2.16 -13.31 2.92
CA THR A 117 0.96 -14.15 2.87
C THR A 117 -0.21 -13.48 3.60
N ASP A 118 0.05 -12.88 4.76
CA ASP A 118 -0.97 -12.18 5.55
C ASP A 118 -1.43 -10.87 4.89
N LEU A 119 -0.50 -10.10 4.30
CA LEU A 119 -0.84 -8.87 3.56
C LEU A 119 -1.73 -9.19 2.36
N LEU A 120 -1.33 -10.17 1.54
CA LEU A 120 -2.06 -10.57 0.33
C LEU A 120 -3.42 -11.22 0.66
N ALA A 121 -3.57 -11.78 1.86
CA ALA A 121 -4.85 -12.26 2.36
C ALA A 121 -5.77 -11.13 2.90
N GLY A 122 -5.35 -9.87 2.82
CA GLY A 122 -6.10 -8.72 3.30
C GLY A 122 -6.13 -8.61 4.83
N LYS A 123 -5.19 -9.26 5.53
CA LYS A 123 -5.18 -9.37 7.00
C LYS A 123 -4.32 -8.32 7.69
N TRP A 124 -3.86 -7.33 6.94
CA TRP A 124 -3.05 -6.24 7.45
C TRP A 124 -3.84 -4.95 7.52
N TYR A 125 -3.51 -4.12 8.50
CA TYR A 125 -4.03 -2.76 8.58
C TYR A 125 -2.94 -1.80 9.05
N LEU A 126 -3.00 -0.56 8.56
CA LEU A 126 -2.23 0.55 9.13
C LEU A 126 -3.02 1.15 10.30
N ASN A 127 -2.35 1.37 11.41
CA ASN A 127 -2.89 2.07 12.56
C ASN A 127 -2.10 3.35 12.83
N ILE A 128 -2.78 4.41 13.26
CA ILE A 128 -2.19 5.61 13.85
C ILE A 128 -2.73 5.76 15.26
N HIS A 129 -1.83 5.77 16.24
CA HIS A 129 -2.11 5.95 17.65
C HIS A 129 -1.92 7.41 18.07
N SER A 130 -2.62 7.83 19.11
CA SER A 130 -2.48 9.18 19.65
C SER A 130 -2.52 9.25 21.17
N SER A 131 -2.27 10.45 21.69
CA SER A 131 -2.44 10.81 23.10
C SER A 131 -3.87 10.63 23.63
N LEU A 132 -4.89 10.64 22.77
CA LEU A 132 -6.30 10.46 23.15
C LEU A 132 -6.83 9.06 22.85
N ALA A 133 -6.14 8.29 22.00
CA ALA A 133 -6.50 6.92 21.65
C ALA A 133 -5.24 6.06 21.45
N ALA A 134 -4.66 5.61 22.56
CA ALA A 134 -3.44 4.80 22.55
C ALA A 134 -3.63 3.40 21.91
N GLY A 135 -4.85 2.84 21.96
CA GLY A 135 -5.20 1.58 21.30
C GLY A 135 -5.29 1.68 19.77
N GLY A 136 -5.34 2.90 19.24
CA GLY A 136 -5.55 3.22 17.82
C GLY A 136 -6.57 4.35 17.70
N GLU A 137 -6.19 5.45 17.04
CA GLU A 137 -7.11 6.54 16.70
C GLU A 137 -7.71 6.35 15.32
N LEU A 138 -6.88 5.95 14.34
CA LEU A 138 -7.29 5.75 12.95
C LEU A 138 -6.77 4.42 12.43
N ARG A 139 -7.64 3.66 11.76
CA ARG A 139 -7.29 2.41 11.08
C ARG A 139 -7.67 2.45 9.60
N ALA A 140 -6.82 1.82 8.79
CA ALA A 140 -7.09 1.49 7.40
C ALA A 140 -6.76 0.02 7.15
N GLN A 141 -7.76 -0.82 6.89
CA GLN A 141 -7.53 -2.19 6.44
C GLN A 141 -6.93 -2.19 5.01
N LEU A 142 -5.88 -2.97 4.79
CA LEU A 142 -5.25 -3.15 3.49
C LEU A 142 -5.91 -4.33 2.79
N ILE A 143 -6.96 -4.05 2.03
CA ILE A 143 -7.65 -5.03 1.18
C ILE A 143 -7.35 -4.67 -0.27
N GLU A 144 -6.97 -5.67 -1.06
CA GLU A 144 -6.64 -5.45 -2.46
C GLU A 144 -7.85 -4.87 -3.21
N ASN A 145 -7.61 -3.86 -4.05
CA ASN A 145 -8.61 -3.35 -4.97
C ASN A 145 -8.83 -4.36 -6.11
N SER A 146 -9.54 -5.46 -5.84
CA SER A 146 -9.70 -6.55 -6.81
C SER A 146 -10.52 -6.11 -8.04
N ALA A 147 -9.89 -6.14 -9.22
CA ALA A 147 -10.39 -6.29 -10.60
C ALA A 147 -11.58 -5.46 -11.16
N THR A 148 -12.44 -4.83 -10.36
CA THR A 148 -13.54 -3.97 -10.84
C THR A 148 -13.25 -2.48 -10.71
N ASN A 149 -12.14 -2.14 -10.06
CA ASN A 149 -11.52 -0.82 -10.15
C ASN A 149 -10.25 -1.02 -11.00
N PRO A 150 -10.06 -0.32 -12.14
CA PRO A 150 -8.88 -0.58 -12.97
C PRO A 150 -7.64 -0.50 -12.09
N LEU A 151 -6.90 -1.60 -12.01
CA LEU A 151 -5.66 -1.66 -11.26
C LEU A 151 -4.77 -0.49 -11.70
N PRO A 152 -4.00 0.12 -10.79
CA PRO A 152 -3.09 1.16 -11.19
C PRO A 152 -2.09 0.60 -12.21
N LEU A 153 -2.18 1.07 -13.45
CA LEU A 153 -1.36 0.58 -14.55
C LEU A 153 0.03 1.20 -14.39
N TYR A 154 1.05 0.35 -14.23
CA TYR A 154 2.43 0.76 -14.38
C TYR A 154 2.86 0.51 -15.84
N SER A 155 2.93 1.58 -16.62
CA SER A 155 3.37 1.53 -18.02
C SER A 155 4.19 2.77 -18.34
N ASN A 156 5.25 2.61 -19.13
CA ASN A 156 6.15 3.70 -19.55
C ASN A 156 6.73 4.58 -18.40
N GLY A 157 6.98 4.00 -17.22
CA GLY A 157 7.58 4.73 -16.09
C GLY A 157 6.61 5.60 -15.28
N ALA A 158 5.30 5.45 -15.50
CA ALA A 158 4.25 6.13 -14.75
C ALA A 158 3.29 5.13 -14.10
N LEU A 159 2.92 5.40 -12.85
CA LEU A 159 1.86 4.74 -12.09
C LEU A 159 0.60 5.60 -12.15
N THR A 160 -0.43 5.16 -12.86
CA THR A 160 -1.73 5.85 -12.91
C THR A 160 -2.66 5.28 -11.85
N ILE A 161 -3.08 6.11 -10.90
CA ILE A 161 -3.96 5.76 -9.81
C ILE A 161 -5.39 6.26 -10.12
N PRO A 162 -6.38 5.36 -10.23
CA PRO A 162 -7.77 5.78 -10.26
C PRO A 162 -8.25 6.07 -8.83
N VAL A 163 -8.80 7.27 -8.65
CA VAL A 163 -9.42 7.76 -7.41
C VAL A 163 -8.41 8.10 -6.31
N VAL A 164 -7.96 9.35 -6.33
CA VAL A 164 -7.37 10.01 -5.14
C VAL A 164 -8.39 11.02 -4.62
N LEU A 165 -8.83 10.84 -3.37
CA LEU A 165 -9.50 11.90 -2.61
C LEU A 165 -8.41 12.87 -2.14
N VAL A 166 -8.34 14.05 -2.75
CA VAL A 166 -7.42 15.12 -2.34
C VAL A 166 -8.19 16.10 -1.46
N PRO A 167 -7.81 16.33 -0.20
CA PRO A 167 -8.35 17.43 0.58
C PRO A 167 -7.89 18.77 -0.04
N ASP A 168 -8.79 19.75 -0.10
CA ASP A 168 -8.59 21.16 -0.53
C ASP A 168 -8.86 21.56 -1.99
N ILE A 169 -9.96 21.11 -2.61
CA ILE A 169 -10.60 21.90 -3.68
C ILE A 169 -12.12 21.70 -3.70
N THR A 170 -12.85 22.58 -3.00
CA THR A 170 -14.30 22.85 -3.17
C THR A 170 -15.18 21.60 -3.41
N GLY A 171 -15.29 20.75 -2.39
CA GLY A 171 -16.21 19.60 -2.37
C GLY A 171 -15.57 18.25 -2.74
N PRO A 172 -16.30 17.13 -2.60
CA PRO A 172 -15.80 15.81 -2.94
C PRO A 172 -15.67 15.68 -4.46
N ALA A 173 -14.46 15.77 -4.99
CA ALA A 173 -14.14 15.48 -6.38
C ALA A 173 -13.18 14.30 -6.46
N SER A 174 -13.44 13.37 -7.38
CA SER A 174 -12.56 12.24 -7.67
C SER A 174 -11.54 12.64 -8.74
N TYR A 175 -10.25 12.35 -8.49
CA TYR A 175 -9.17 12.63 -9.43
C TYR A 175 -8.50 11.34 -9.91
N SER A 176 -8.11 11.29 -11.19
CA SER A 176 -7.06 10.38 -11.67
C SER A 176 -5.71 11.06 -11.50
N VAL A 177 -4.75 10.36 -10.88
CA VAL A 177 -3.39 10.88 -10.61
C VAL A 177 -2.36 10.02 -11.33
N SER A 178 -1.40 10.64 -12.02
CA SER A 178 -0.23 9.95 -12.57
C SER A 178 1.03 10.29 -11.77
N LEU A 179 1.68 9.28 -11.19
CA LEU A 179 2.94 9.39 -10.48
C LEU A 179 4.08 8.87 -11.35
N THR A 180 5.10 9.68 -11.61
CA THR A 180 6.27 9.25 -12.40
C THR A 180 7.41 8.84 -11.47
N TYR A 181 7.99 7.65 -11.70
CA TYR A 181 9.19 7.21 -10.99
C TYR A 181 10.43 7.68 -11.75
N PRO A 182 11.31 8.51 -11.16
CA PRO A 182 12.46 9.09 -11.87
C PRO A 182 13.63 8.10 -12.07
N GLY A 183 13.49 6.83 -11.67
CA GLY A 183 14.54 5.81 -11.84
C GLY A 183 15.73 5.95 -10.90
N THR A 184 15.78 7.00 -10.07
CA THR A 184 16.81 7.24 -9.04
C THR A 184 16.16 7.92 -7.83
N GLY A 185 16.41 7.40 -6.62
CA GLY A 185 15.78 7.88 -5.39
C GLY A 185 14.39 7.27 -5.12
N ASN A 186 13.76 7.69 -4.02
CA ASN A 186 12.48 7.15 -3.54
C ASN A 186 11.29 8.12 -3.77
N ASP A 187 11.50 9.19 -4.54
CA ASP A 187 10.53 10.26 -4.71
C ASP A 187 9.67 10.02 -5.97
N PHE A 188 8.35 10.12 -5.82
CA PHE A 188 7.39 10.11 -6.92
C PHE A 188 6.83 11.52 -7.13
N THR A 189 6.81 12.00 -8.37
CA THR A 189 6.27 13.33 -8.71
C THR A 189 4.86 13.24 -9.27
N LEU A 190 3.96 14.09 -8.76
CA LEU A 190 2.60 14.27 -9.29
C LEU A 190 2.69 14.96 -10.65
N SER A 191 2.35 14.25 -11.73
CA SER A 191 2.47 14.77 -13.09
C SER A 191 1.16 15.37 -13.64
N THR A 192 0.00 14.81 -13.30
CA THR A 192 -1.32 15.33 -13.67
C THR A 192 -2.41 14.97 -12.65
N ALA A 193 -3.46 15.80 -12.57
CA ALA A 193 -4.71 15.51 -11.87
C ALA A 193 -5.89 15.88 -12.79
N THR A 194 -6.76 14.93 -13.10
CA THR A 194 -7.95 15.19 -13.95
C THR A 194 -9.23 14.92 -13.15
N PRO A 195 -10.15 15.89 -13.02
CA PRO A 195 -11.40 15.68 -12.32
C PRO A 195 -12.37 14.82 -13.15
N PHE A 196 -13.04 13.86 -12.51
CA PHE A 196 -14.23 13.25 -13.09
C PHE A 196 -15.40 14.24 -13.03
N ARG A 197 -16.06 14.49 -14.15
CA ARG A 197 -17.35 15.19 -14.21
C ARG A 197 -18.49 14.20 -14.05
#